data_AF-A0A9P7NM43-F1
#
_entry.id   AF-A0A9P7NM43-F1
#
_cell.length_a   1.000
_cell.length_b   1.000
_cell.length_c   1.000
_cell.angle_alpha   90.00
_cell.angle_beta   90.00
_cell.angle_gamma   90.00
#
_symmetry.space_group_name_H-M   'P 1'
#
loop_
_entity.id
_entity.type
_entity.pdbx_description
1 polymer ?
#
loop_
_entity_poly.entity_id
_entity_poly.type
_entity_poly.pdbx_seq_one_letter_code
_entity_poly.pdbx_strand_id
1 'polypeptide(L)'
;MQLHTVKPTDGRRARSHVVEDPNILSNGRIHALEGNNLFSNTNTDPDMSFMHNGFIESNCIVDNGNITGLVDWEMAGFFGWNTAGEVHRRIRTPQREHFVNANLSEEGLQAIMFWNDLYDEGMPKA
;
A
#
# COMPACT_ATOMS: atom_id res chain seq x y z
N MET A 1 18.33 14.26 -0.36
CA MET A 1 16.86 14.17 -0.33
C MET A 1 16.43 14.47 1.11
N GLN A 2 15.65 15.52 1.34
CA GLN A 2 15.16 15.86 2.67
C GLN A 2 13.78 15.21 2.83
N LEU A 3 13.67 14.22 3.72
CA LEU A 3 12.39 13.59 4.03
C LEU A 3 11.59 14.52 4.94
N HIS A 4 10.31 14.71 4.62
CA HIS A 4 9.39 15.50 5.42
C HIS A 4 8.42 14.57 6.14
N THR A 5 8.38 14.66 7.48
CA THR A 5 7.37 13.95 8.27
C THR A 5 6.11 14.82 8.36
N VAL A 6 5.00 14.34 7.80
CA VAL A 6 3.68 14.95 7.99
C VAL A 6 2.97 14.21 9.13
N LYS A 7 2.53 14.96 10.15
CA LYS A 7 1.65 14.44 11.20
C LYS A 7 0.20 14.87 10.89
N PRO A 8 -0.80 14.03 11.18
CA PRO A 8 -2.20 14.46 11.11
C PRO A 8 -2.41 15.72 11.96
N THR A 9 -2.91 16.80 11.35
CA THR A 9 -3.13 18.09 12.04
C THR A 9 -4.38 18.07 12.92
N ASP A 10 -5.26 17.11 12.72
CA ASP A 10 -6.52 16.91 13.45
C ASP A 10 -6.36 16.07 14.73
N GLY A 11 -5.13 15.68 15.07
CA GLY A 11 -4.86 14.89 16.25
C GLY A 11 -5.38 13.45 16.17
N ARG A 12 -5.72 12.95 14.97
CA ARG A 12 -6.06 11.53 14.78
C ARG A 12 -4.95 10.65 15.36
N ARG A 13 -5.33 9.81 16.33
CA ARG A 13 -4.47 8.82 16.98
C ARG A 13 -4.74 7.39 16.50
N ALA A 14 -5.60 7.25 15.49
CA ALA A 14 -6.08 5.99 14.98
C ALA A 14 -5.83 5.89 13.49
N ARG A 15 -5.64 4.65 13.02
CA ARG A 15 -5.47 4.36 11.60
C ARG A 15 -6.72 4.78 10.84
N SER A 16 -6.53 5.50 9.75
CA SER A 16 -7.64 6.05 8.98
C SER A 16 -7.19 6.46 7.59
N HIS A 17 -8.14 6.40 6.65
CA HIS A 17 -7.99 7.08 5.36
C HIS A 17 -8.07 8.59 5.55
N VAL A 18 -7.35 9.33 4.70
CA VAL A 18 -7.44 10.80 4.64
C VAL A 18 -8.82 11.21 4.12
N VAL A 19 -9.26 10.56 3.04
CA VAL A 19 -10.63 10.71 2.54
C VAL A 19 -11.56 9.89 3.44
N GLU A 20 -12.48 10.57 4.10
CA GLU A 20 -13.46 9.89 4.94
C GLU A 20 -14.45 9.11 4.09
N ASP A 21 -14.57 7.82 4.38
CA ASP A 21 -15.61 6.95 3.86
C ASP A 21 -16.19 6.13 5.02
N PRO A 22 -17.33 6.56 5.60
CA PRO A 22 -17.93 5.89 6.75
C PRO A 22 -18.39 4.46 6.43
N ASN A 23 -18.51 4.10 5.15
CA ASN A 23 -18.96 2.79 4.70
C ASN A 23 -17.83 1.97 4.06
N ILE A 24 -16.56 2.34 4.23
CA ILE A 24 -15.42 1.68 3.58
C ILE A 24 -15.40 0.16 3.81
N LEU A 25 -15.88 -0.31 4.97
CA LEU A 25 -15.94 -1.73 5.33
C LEU A 25 -17.17 -2.47 4.79
N SER A 26 -18.17 -1.76 4.27
CA SER A 26 -19.47 -2.32 3.87
C SER A 26 -19.86 -2.02 2.42
N ASN A 27 -19.24 -1.03 1.78
CA ASN A 27 -19.57 -0.58 0.42
C ASN A 27 -18.87 -1.37 -0.69
N GLY A 28 -17.99 -2.32 -0.33
CA GLY A 28 -17.28 -3.19 -1.27
C GLY A 28 -16.07 -2.54 -1.96
N ARG A 29 -15.68 -1.32 -1.58
CA ARG A 29 -14.48 -0.65 -2.14
C ARG A 29 -13.17 -1.34 -1.75
N ILE A 30 -13.14 -1.99 -0.58
CA ILE A 30 -12.01 -2.83 -0.17
C ILE A 30 -12.47 -4.24 0.14
N HIS A 31 -11.57 -5.20 -0.05
CA HIS A 31 -11.84 -6.59 0.30
C HIS A 31 -11.93 -6.76 1.83
N ALA A 32 -12.74 -7.70 2.32
CA ALA A 32 -12.90 -7.91 3.77
C ALA A 32 -11.57 -8.21 4.48
N LEU A 33 -10.69 -8.99 3.83
CA LEU A 33 -9.34 -9.26 4.33
C LEU A 33 -8.49 -7.98 4.45
N GLU A 34 -8.63 -7.06 3.50
CA GLU A 34 -7.92 -5.78 3.52
C GLU A 34 -8.40 -4.92 4.69
N GLY A 35 -9.71 -4.78 4.85
CA GLY A 35 -10.29 -4.05 5.97
C GLY A 35 -9.85 -4.63 7.32
N ASN A 36 -9.85 -5.96 7.45
CA ASN A 36 -9.36 -6.64 8.65
C ASN A 36 -7.89 -6.34 8.93
N ASN A 37 -7.02 -6.35 7.91
CA ASN A 37 -5.60 -6.06 8.10
C ASN A 37 -5.36 -4.58 8.47
N LEU A 38 -5.98 -3.65 7.75
CA LEU A 38 -5.82 -2.21 7.96
C LEU A 38 -6.33 -1.75 9.33
N PHE A 39 -7.49 -2.27 9.76
CA PHE A 39 -8.21 -1.79 10.94
C PHE A 39 -8.21 -2.79 12.11
N SER A 40 -7.34 -3.81 12.07
CA SER A 40 -7.23 -4.75 13.19
C SER A 40 -6.82 -4.04 14.49
N ASN A 41 -7.57 -4.30 15.55
CA ASN A 41 -7.28 -3.86 16.92
C ASN A 41 -6.07 -4.58 17.55
N THR A 42 -5.61 -5.69 16.96
CA THR A 42 -4.46 -6.47 17.46
C THR A 42 -3.15 -6.12 16.75
N ASN A 43 -3.18 -5.11 15.89
CA ASN A 43 -2.02 -4.72 15.10
C ASN A 43 -1.00 -3.96 15.95
N THR A 44 0.26 -4.37 15.85
CA THR A 44 1.36 -3.93 16.71
C THR A 44 2.34 -3.00 16.02
N ASP A 45 1.97 -2.40 14.88
CA ASP A 45 2.88 -1.49 14.19
C ASP A 45 3.27 -0.32 15.08
N PRO A 46 4.59 -0.08 15.28
CA PRO A 46 5.06 1.00 16.15
C PRO A 46 4.92 2.38 15.50
N ASP A 47 4.69 2.42 14.19
CA ASP A 47 4.60 3.64 13.39
C ASP A 47 3.17 3.92 12.90
N MET A 48 2.94 5.18 12.55
CA MET A 48 1.72 5.67 11.92
C MET A 48 2.15 6.69 10.88
N SER A 49 2.47 6.19 9.69
CA SER A 49 3.06 6.95 8.60
C SER A 49 2.01 7.28 7.55
N PHE A 50 2.22 8.35 6.78
CA PHE A 50 1.35 8.67 5.66
C PHE A 50 1.68 7.76 4.48
N MET A 51 0.70 6.96 4.08
CA MET A 51 0.83 5.92 3.05
C MET A 51 -0.16 6.19 1.91
N HIS A 52 0.24 5.82 0.69
CA HIS A 52 -0.65 5.84 -0.47
C HIS A 52 -1.70 4.70 -0.41
N ASN A 53 -1.33 3.53 0.14
CA ASN A 53 -2.13 2.28 0.21
C ASN A 53 -2.79 1.82 -1.11
N GLY A 54 -2.19 2.21 -2.23
CA GLY A 54 -2.64 1.85 -3.58
C GLY A 54 -1.50 2.02 -4.58
N PHE A 55 -0.27 1.80 -4.11
CA PHE A 55 0.93 2.08 -4.89
C PHE A 55 1.20 0.92 -5.85
N ILE A 56 0.74 1.07 -7.08
CA ILE A 56 0.92 0.11 -8.17
C ILE A 56 1.45 0.83 -9.40
N GLU A 57 2.02 0.08 -10.35
CA GLU A 57 2.68 0.65 -11.54
C GLU A 57 1.77 1.59 -12.34
N SER A 58 0.48 1.27 -12.46
CA SER A 58 -0.49 2.10 -13.19
C SER A 58 -0.76 3.46 -12.55
N ASN A 59 -0.35 3.65 -11.29
CA ASN A 59 -0.52 4.90 -10.55
C ASN A 59 0.74 5.79 -10.60
N CYS A 60 1.80 5.34 -11.27
CA CYS A 60 3.04 6.08 -11.45
C CYS A 60 3.02 6.86 -12.77
N ILE A 61 3.29 8.16 -12.70
CA ILE A 61 3.61 8.98 -13.87
C ILE A 61 5.12 8.90 -14.09
N VAL A 62 5.53 8.45 -15.27
CA VAL A 62 6.94 8.26 -15.62
C VAL A 62 7.35 9.22 -16.73
N ASP A 63 8.47 9.91 -16.53
CA ASP A 63 9.15 10.68 -17.57
C ASP A 63 10.64 10.32 -17.58
N ASN A 64 11.18 9.98 -18.76
CA ASN A 64 12.58 9.63 -18.96
C ASN A 64 13.13 8.58 -17.95
N GLY A 65 12.34 7.56 -17.65
CA GLY A 65 12.70 6.48 -16.72
C GLY A 65 12.62 6.85 -15.23
N ASN A 66 12.14 8.05 -14.90
CA ASN A 66 11.96 8.50 -13.52
C ASN A 66 10.47 8.62 -13.19
N ILE A 67 10.09 8.21 -11.97
CA ILE A 67 8.75 8.49 -11.44
C ILE A 67 8.71 9.98 -11.10
N THR A 68 7.92 10.74 -11.85
CA THR A 68 7.76 12.19 -11.67
C THR A 68 6.46 12.56 -10.95
N GLY A 69 5.56 11.61 -10.78
CA GLY A 69 4.32 11.81 -10.02
C GLY A 69 3.65 10.51 -9.63
N LEU A 70 2.75 10.63 -8.67
CA LEU A 70 1.85 9.57 -8.22
C LEU A 70 0.42 10.11 -8.24
N VAL A 71 -0.50 9.29 -8.73
CA VAL A 71 -1.94 9.60 -8.80
C VAL A 71 -2.76 8.58 -8.03
N ASP A 72 -4.07 8.78 -7.94
CA ASP A 72 -5.01 7.83 -7.32
C ASP A 72 -4.87 7.69 -5.79
N TRP A 73 -4.78 8.85 -5.12
CA TRP A 73 -4.60 8.97 -3.67
C TRP A 73 -5.87 8.68 -2.84
N GLU A 74 -6.93 8.13 -3.42
CA GLU A 74 -8.20 7.91 -2.70
C GLU A 74 -8.09 6.90 -1.54
N MET A 75 -7.14 5.97 -1.63
CA MET A 75 -6.82 5.01 -0.57
C MET A 75 -5.74 5.53 0.40
N ALA A 76 -5.27 6.77 0.23
CA ALA A 76 -4.23 7.30 1.07
C ALA A 76 -4.71 7.47 2.53
N GLY A 77 -3.80 7.27 3.47
CA GLY A 77 -4.14 7.27 4.89
C GLY A 77 -2.95 7.11 5.81
N PHE A 78 -3.24 7.17 7.10
CA PHE A 78 -2.25 6.98 8.15
C PHE A 78 -2.30 5.54 8.65
N PHE A 79 -1.31 4.74 8.23
CA PHE A 79 -1.19 3.32 8.57
C PHE A 79 0.27 2.99 8.91
N GLY A 80 0.49 1.85 9.57
CA GLY A 80 1.84 1.40 9.89
C GLY A 80 2.53 0.73 8.70
N TRP A 81 3.86 0.73 8.70
CA TRP A 81 4.69 0.21 7.61
C TRP A 81 4.44 -1.27 7.33
N ASN A 82 4.41 -2.11 8.36
CA ASN A 82 4.25 -3.55 8.14
C ASN A 82 2.82 -3.86 7.67
N THR A 83 1.82 -3.15 8.20
CA THR A 83 0.43 -3.26 7.78
C THR A 83 0.27 -2.92 6.31
N ALA A 84 0.83 -1.79 5.89
CA ALA A 84 0.80 -1.36 4.49
C ALA A 84 1.51 -2.39 3.61
N GLY A 85 2.67 -2.89 4.05
CA GLY A 85 3.41 -3.95 3.34
C GLY A 85 2.65 -5.27 3.23
N GLU A 86 1.91 -5.69 4.26
CA GLU A 86 1.10 -6.91 4.21
C GLU A 86 -0.07 -6.77 3.22
N VAL A 87 -0.77 -5.64 3.26
CA VAL A 87 -1.86 -5.35 2.31
C VAL A 87 -1.31 -5.24 0.87
N HIS A 88 -0.20 -4.52 0.69
CA HIS A 88 0.47 -4.37 -0.59
C HIS A 88 0.78 -5.74 -1.19
N ARG A 89 1.55 -6.55 -0.46
CA ARG A 89 2.03 -7.84 -0.92
C ARG A 89 0.92 -8.87 -1.11
N ARG A 90 -0.19 -8.85 -0.36
CA ARG A 90 -1.20 -9.93 -0.44
C ARG A 90 -2.44 -9.57 -1.24
N ILE A 91 -2.70 -8.27 -1.44
CA ILE A 91 -3.99 -7.79 -1.93
C ILE A 91 -3.81 -6.85 -3.12
N ARG A 92 -2.87 -5.91 -3.03
CA ARG A 92 -2.73 -4.85 -4.04
C ARG A 92 -1.77 -5.21 -5.17
N THR A 93 -0.94 -6.23 -5.01
CA THR A 93 -0.04 -6.70 -6.07
C THR A 93 -0.35 -8.12 -6.56
N PRO A 94 0.06 -8.46 -7.79
CA PRO A 94 -0.16 -9.79 -8.32
C PRO A 94 0.58 -10.88 -7.52
N GLN A 95 -0.10 -12.00 -7.29
CA GLN A 95 0.47 -13.18 -6.63
C GLN A 95 0.80 -14.26 -7.65
N ARG A 96 1.76 -15.13 -7.32
CA ARG A 96 2.16 -16.23 -8.19
C ARG A 96 0.97 -17.15 -8.52
N GLU A 97 0.08 -17.35 -7.57
CA GLU A 97 -1.11 -18.18 -7.71
C GLU A 97 -2.06 -17.66 -8.79
N HIS A 98 -2.03 -16.35 -9.09
CA HIS A 98 -2.87 -15.76 -10.13
C HIS A 98 -2.43 -16.15 -11.54
N PHE A 99 -1.20 -16.65 -11.72
CA PHE A 99 -0.61 -16.94 -13.02
C PHE A 99 -0.29 -18.42 -13.27
N VAL A 100 -0.75 -19.33 -12.40
CA VAL A 100 -0.48 -20.77 -12.51
C VAL A 100 -0.89 -21.37 -13.86
N ASN A 101 -1.89 -20.79 -14.51
CA ASN A 101 -2.40 -21.22 -15.82
C ASN A 101 -1.89 -20.38 -16.99
N ALA A 102 -1.05 -19.36 -16.75
CA ALA A 102 -0.58 -18.43 -17.77
C ALA A 102 0.67 -18.92 -18.52
N ASN A 103 1.27 -20.04 -18.10
CA ASN A 103 2.48 -20.64 -18.70
C ASN A 103 3.63 -19.63 -18.91
N LEU A 104 3.81 -18.73 -17.94
CA LEU A 104 4.86 -17.72 -17.94
C LEU A 104 6.21 -18.32 -17.54
N SER A 105 7.31 -17.79 -18.07
CA SER A 105 8.65 -18.10 -17.56
C SER A 105 8.86 -17.51 -16.17
N GLU A 106 9.87 -17.98 -15.45
CA GLU A 106 10.21 -17.42 -14.13
C GLU A 106 10.58 -15.95 -14.24
N GLU A 107 11.31 -15.55 -15.28
CA GLU A 107 11.67 -14.16 -15.53
C GLU A 107 10.44 -13.29 -15.80
N GLY A 108 9.45 -13.82 -16.53
CA GLY A 108 8.19 -13.14 -16.76
C GLY A 108 7.37 -12.97 -15.47
N LEU A 109 7.34 -13.98 -14.62
CA LEU A 109 6.69 -13.89 -13.30
C LEU A 109 7.39 -12.87 -12.39
N GLN A 110 8.72 -12.89 -12.35
CA GLN A 110 9.51 -11.93 -11.56
C GLN A 110 9.31 -10.50 -12.03
N ALA A 111 9.24 -10.27 -13.34
CA ALA A 111 8.96 -8.94 -13.89
C ALA A 111 7.58 -8.42 -13.44
N ILE A 112 6.55 -9.27 -13.45
CA ILE A 112 5.19 -8.89 -13.01
C ILE A 112 5.13 -8.65 -11.50
N MET A 113 5.89 -9.42 -10.72
CA MET A 113 5.90 -9.36 -9.26
C MET A 113 6.98 -8.42 -8.71
N PHE A 114 7.64 -7.63 -9.57
CA PHE A 114 8.83 -6.86 -9.25
C PHE A 114 8.65 -5.91 -8.06
N TRP A 115 7.42 -5.42 -7.81
CA TRP A 115 7.13 -4.46 -6.73
C TRP A 115 6.56 -5.11 -5.47
N ASN A 116 6.47 -6.44 -5.40
CA ASN A 116 5.86 -7.14 -4.27
C ASN A 116 6.62 -6.97 -2.95
N ASP A 117 7.92 -6.67 -3.03
CA ASP A 117 8.84 -6.52 -1.91
C ASP A 117 9.12 -5.05 -1.53
N LEU A 118 8.32 -4.11 -2.03
CA LEU A 118 8.47 -2.66 -1.81
C LEU A 118 8.65 -2.25 -0.33
N TYR A 119 8.11 -3.04 0.59
CA TYR A 119 8.12 -2.76 2.03
C TYR A 119 9.14 -3.63 2.81
N ASP A 120 9.91 -4.49 2.16
CA ASP A 120 10.68 -5.58 2.79
C ASP A 120 11.97 -5.09 3.45
N GLU A 121 12.55 -4.01 2.93
CA GLU A 121 13.79 -3.42 3.46
C GLU A 121 13.59 -2.65 4.78
N GLY A 122 12.35 -2.62 5.28
CA GLY A 122 11.96 -1.93 6.51
C GLY A 122 11.80 -0.41 6.33
N MET A 123 11.33 0.27 7.39
CA MET A 123 11.16 1.72 7.33
C MET A 123 12.49 2.43 7.05
N PRO A 124 12.52 3.40 6.11
CA PRO A 124 13.66 4.27 5.92
C PRO A 124 14.04 4.98 7.24
N LYS A 125 15.33 4.99 7.55
CA LYS A 125 15.84 5.77 8.70
C LYS A 125 15.73 7.26 8.36
N ALA A 126 15.06 8.01 9.23
CA ALA A 126 14.90 9.48 9.13
C ALA A 126 16.22 10.22 9.40
#